data_AF-A0AAW5KL83-F1
#
_entry.id   AF-A0AAW5KL83-F1
#
_cell.length_a   1.000
_cell.length_b   1.000
_cell.length_c   1.000
_cell.angle_alpha   90.00
_cell.angle_beta   90.00
_cell.angle_gamma   90.00
#
_symmetry.space_group_name_H-M   'P 1'
#
loop_
_entity.id
_entity.type
_entity.pdbx_description
1 polymer ?
#
loop_
_entity_poly.entity_id
_entity_poly.type
_entity_poly.pdbx_seq_one_letter_code
_entity_poly.pdbx_strand_id
1 'polypeptide(L)'
;VATGHYARRMDTPQGAFILRGRDPNKDQSYFLSLMRPDQIARAVFPLGDLLKPEVRVLAEKYGLPTARKKDSQGICFIGQVKMSDFLRHYLPDKPG
;
A
#
# COMPACT_ATOMS: atom_id res chain seq x y z
N VAL A 1 2.47 -9.80 -10.90
CA VAL A 1 3.25 -9.28 -9.75
C VAL A 1 2.30 -9.10 -8.58
N ALA A 2 2.65 -9.61 -7.41
CA ALA A 2 1.84 -9.45 -6.20
C ALA A 2 2.41 -8.34 -5.31
N THR A 3 1.55 -7.63 -4.59
CA THR A 3 1.96 -6.62 -3.61
C THR A 3 1.14 -6.72 -2.32
N GLY A 4 1.63 -6.13 -1.24
CA GLY A 4 0.90 -6.03 0.03
C GLY A 4 -0.13 -4.90 0.10
N HIS A 5 -0.62 -4.40 -1.05
CA HIS A 5 -1.63 -3.34 -1.05
C HIS A 5 -3.00 -3.87 -0.64
N TYR A 6 -3.70 -3.10 0.19
CA TYR A 6 -5.11 -3.28 0.54
C TYR A 6 -5.98 -2.63 -0.53
N ALA A 7 -6.04 -3.29 -1.69
CA ALA A 7 -6.91 -2.95 -2.80
C ALA A 7 -7.40 -4.26 -3.43
N ARG A 8 -8.46 -4.23 -4.22
CA ARG A 8 -8.97 -5.41 -4.93
C ARG A 8 -8.86 -5.21 -6.42
N ARG A 9 -8.82 -6.31 -7.15
CA ARG A 9 -8.89 -6.31 -8.61
C ARG A 9 -10.14 -7.03 -9.05
N MET A 10 -10.81 -6.50 -10.06
CA MET A 10 -11.91 -7.17 -10.73
C MET A 10 -11.63 -7.22 -12.23
N ASP A 11 -11.78 -8.40 -12.81
CA ASP A 11 -11.72 -8.60 -14.26
C ASP A 11 -13.13 -8.52 -14.83
N THR A 12 -13.32 -7.71 -15.86
CA THR A 12 -14.57 -7.59 -16.61
C THR A 12 -14.29 -7.76 -18.11
N PRO A 13 -15.32 -7.90 -18.97
CA PRO A 13 -15.12 -7.90 -20.42
C PRO A 13 -14.42 -6.64 -20.97
N GLN A 14 -14.45 -5.52 -20.23
CA GLN A 14 -13.83 -4.25 -20.61
C GLN A 14 -12.38 -4.12 -20.11
N GLY A 15 -11.91 -5.06 -19.29
CA GLY A 15 -10.55 -5.07 -18.76
C GLY A 15 -10.50 -5.28 -17.24
N ALA A 16 -9.31 -5.06 -16.67
CA ALA A 16 -9.08 -5.19 -15.24
C ALA A 16 -9.18 -3.82 -14.54
N PHE A 17 -9.91 -3.78 -13.43
CA PHE A 17 -10.17 -2.57 -12.66
C PHE A 17 -9.71 -2.71 -11.21
N ILE A 18 -9.27 -1.59 -10.64
CA ILE A 18 -8.97 -1.50 -9.21
C ILE A 18 -10.27 -1.17 -8.46
N LEU A 19 -10.54 -1.92 -7.41
CA LEU A 19 -11.60 -1.68 -6.46
C LEU A 19 -10.99 -1.33 -5.10
N ARG A 20 -11.77 -0.62 -4.27
CA ARG A 20 -11.41 -0.37 -2.87
C ARG A 20 -11.19 -1.68 -2.14
N GLY A 21 -10.19 -1.70 -1.25
CA GLY A 21 -9.98 -2.79 -0.30
C GLY A 21 -11.20 -2.98 0.62
N ARG A 22 -11.36 -4.19 1.15
CA ARG A 22 -12.43 -4.51 2.11
C ARG A 22 -12.25 -3.76 3.43
N ASP A 23 -11.02 -3.47 3.83
CA ASP A 23 -10.70 -2.67 5.01
C ASP A 23 -10.70 -1.17 4.67
N PRO A 24 -11.72 -0.39 5.07
CA PRO A 24 -11.78 1.04 4.75
C PRO A 24 -10.67 1.84 5.43
N ASN A 25 -10.14 1.38 6.57
CA ASN A 25 -9.08 2.10 7.30
C ASN A 25 -7.69 1.86 6.68
N LYS A 26 -7.58 0.85 5.83
CA LYS A 26 -6.35 0.49 5.14
C LYS A 26 -6.46 0.56 3.63
N ASP A 27 -7.61 0.94 3.09
CA ASP A 27 -7.82 1.05 1.65
C ASP A 27 -6.73 1.89 0.99
N GLN A 28 -6.06 1.29 0.01
CA GLN A 28 -4.92 1.89 -0.68
C GLN A 28 -5.23 2.16 -2.15
N SER A 29 -6.50 2.03 -2.60
CA SER A 29 -6.85 2.28 -4.00
C SER A 29 -6.52 3.71 -4.45
N TYR A 30 -6.50 4.68 -3.54
CA TYR A 30 -6.11 6.07 -3.83
C TYR A 30 -4.70 6.17 -4.43
N PHE A 31 -3.71 5.51 -3.81
CA PHE A 31 -2.32 5.51 -4.27
C PHE A 31 -2.12 4.76 -5.59
N LEU A 32 -3.07 3.91 -5.96
CA LEU A 32 -3.04 3.11 -7.18
C LEU A 32 -3.85 3.74 -8.33
N SER A 33 -4.46 4.91 -8.11
CA SER A 33 -5.35 5.56 -9.08
C SER A 33 -4.71 5.88 -10.42
N LEU A 34 -3.38 6.02 -10.48
CA LEU A 34 -2.62 6.28 -11.70
C LEU A 34 -2.11 5.02 -12.42
N MET A 35 -2.44 3.82 -11.92
CA MET A 35 -2.05 2.58 -12.61
C MET A 35 -2.74 2.47 -13.97
N ARG A 36 -1.95 2.11 -14.99
CA ARG A 36 -2.47 1.88 -16.35
C ARG A 36 -3.14 0.50 -16.46
N PRO A 37 -4.09 0.31 -17.39
CA PRO A 37 -4.79 -0.97 -17.57
C PRO A 37 -3.87 -2.19 -17.73
N ASP A 38 -2.77 -2.07 -18.46
CA ASP A 38 -1.77 -3.13 -18.66
C ASP A 38 -1.11 -3.57 -17.35
N GLN A 39 -0.92 -2.61 -16.43
CA GLN A 39 -0.33 -2.85 -15.11
C GLN A 39 -1.36 -3.52 -14.18
N ILE A 40 -2.61 -3.05 -14.21
CA ILE A 40 -3.71 -3.61 -13.40
C ILE A 40 -3.95 -5.07 -13.80
N ALA A 41 -3.94 -5.38 -15.11
CA ALA A 41 -4.12 -6.73 -15.64
C ALA A 41 -3.04 -7.73 -15.17
N ARG A 42 -1.89 -7.25 -14.68
CA ARG A 42 -0.78 -8.08 -14.17
C ARG A 42 -0.62 -8.02 -12.65
N ALA A 43 -1.38 -7.15 -11.97
CA ALA A 43 -1.30 -6.95 -10.53
C ALA A 43 -2.15 -7.98 -9.77
N VAL A 44 -1.63 -8.43 -8.64
CA VAL A 44 -2.32 -9.29 -7.68
C VAL A 44 -2.29 -8.61 -6.32
N PHE A 45 -3.45 -8.56 -5.65
CA PHE A 45 -3.62 -7.94 -4.34
C PHE A 45 -4.17 -8.93 -3.32
N PRO A 46 -3.34 -9.82 -2.74
CA PRO A 46 -3.80 -10.90 -1.86
C PRO A 46 -4.47 -10.43 -0.57
N LEU A 47 -4.23 -9.18 -0.16
CA LEU A 47 -4.77 -8.60 1.06
C LEU A 47 -6.10 -7.85 0.82
N GLY A 48 -6.55 -7.74 -0.43
CA GLY A 48 -7.67 -6.90 -0.82
C GLY A 48 -9.00 -7.24 -0.12
N ASP A 49 -9.24 -8.51 0.17
CA ASP A 49 -10.45 -9.02 0.82
C ASP A 49 -10.29 -9.27 2.33
N LEU A 50 -9.17 -8.82 2.92
CA LEU A 50 -8.87 -9.01 4.33
C LEU A 50 -8.82 -7.69 5.08
N LEU A 51 -9.34 -7.71 6.30
CA LEU A 51 -9.10 -6.68 7.30
C LEU A 51 -7.68 -6.81 7.85
N LYS A 52 -7.06 -5.69 8.22
CA LYS A 52 -5.71 -5.70 8.81
C LYS A 52 -5.58 -6.61 10.04
N PRO A 53 -6.56 -6.68 10.96
CA PRO A 53 -6.51 -7.65 12.06
C PRO A 53 -6.48 -9.10 11.58
N GLU A 54 -7.25 -9.46 10.56
CA GLU A 54 -7.26 -10.82 9.98
C GLU A 54 -5.88 -11.18 9.42
N VAL A 55 -5.22 -10.24 8.73
CA VAL A 55 -3.85 -10.42 8.23
C VAL A 55 -2.86 -10.66 9.37
N ARG A 56 -3.00 -9.97 10.51
CA ARG A 56 -2.14 -10.21 11.69
C ARG A 56 -2.38 -11.57 12.30
N VAL A 57 -3.64 -11.99 12.45
CA VAL A 57 -3.97 -13.34 12.94
C VAL A 57 -3.37 -14.41 12.05
N LEU A 58 -3.47 -14.27 10.72
CA LEU A 58 -2.82 -15.18 9.77
C LEU A 58 -1.30 -15.17 9.92
N ALA A 59 -0.69 -14.00 10.04
CA ALA A 59 0.76 -13.88 10.20
C ALA A 59 1.25 -14.54 11.50
N GLU A 60 0.53 -14.39 12.62
CA GLU A 60 0.83 -15.07 13.87
C GLU A 60 0.62 -16.58 13.76
N LYS A 61 -0.48 -17.02 13.15
CA LYS A 61 -0.79 -18.45 12.92
C LYS A 61 0.32 -19.15 12.14
N TYR A 62 0.91 -18.48 11.14
CA TYR A 62 2.00 -19.02 10.33
C TYR A 62 3.41 -18.70 10.87
N GLY A 63 3.52 -18.11 12.06
CA GLY A 63 4.81 -17.83 12.70
C GLY A 63 5.68 -16.82 11.93
N LEU A 64 5.08 -15.89 11.20
CA LEU A 64 5.84 -14.89 10.44
C LEU A 64 6.53 -13.89 11.37
N PRO A 65 7.82 -13.59 11.19
CA PRO A 65 8.57 -12.68 12.06
C PRO A 65 8.02 -11.25 12.04
N THR A 66 7.31 -10.88 10.97
CA THR A 66 6.68 -9.56 10.81
C THR A 66 5.30 -9.45 11.43
N ALA A 67 4.75 -10.51 12.05
CA ALA A 67 3.37 -10.54 12.52
C ALA A 67 3.00 -9.38 13.48
N ARG A 68 3.96 -8.98 14.32
CA ARG A 68 3.81 -7.89 15.30
C ARG A 68 4.52 -6.60 14.91
N LYS A 69 5.13 -6.54 13.71
CA LYS A 69 5.82 -5.34 13.24
C LYS A 69 4.81 -4.20 13.08
N LYS A 70 5.15 -3.03 13.61
CA LYS A 70 4.34 -1.81 13.39
C LYS A 70 4.29 -1.50 11.90
N ASP A 71 3.14 -0.99 11.44
CA ASP A 71 2.98 -0.56 10.07
C ASP A 71 3.95 0.59 9.76
N SER A 72 4.52 0.57 8.56
CA SER A 72 5.32 1.70 8.07
C SER A 72 4.46 2.96 7.98
N GLN A 73 5.02 4.09 8.40
CA GLN A 73 4.44 5.42 8.33
C GLN A 73 5.40 6.33 7.57
N GLY A 74 4.88 7.33 6.85
CA GLY A 74 5.70 8.27 6.06
C GLY A 74 5.74 7.94 4.56
N ILE A 75 6.60 8.64 3.82
CA ILE A 75 6.76 8.44 2.38
C ILE A 75 7.49 7.12 2.13
N CYS A 76 6.98 6.32 1.19
CA CYS A 76 7.61 5.07 0.77
C CYS A 76 9.10 5.30 0.44
N PHE A 77 9.95 4.38 0.91
CA PHE A 77 11.40 4.37 0.68
C PHE A 77 12.22 5.49 1.35
N ILE A 78 11.57 6.50 1.92
CA ILE A 78 12.22 7.44 2.83
C ILE A 78 12.11 6.80 4.23
N GLY A 79 13.26 6.51 4.85
CA GLY A 79 13.30 5.90 6.18
C GLY A 79 12.68 6.78 7.27
N GLN A 80 13.01 6.51 8.54
CA GLN A 80 12.58 7.37 9.65
C GLN A 80 13.40 8.67 9.69
N VAL A 81 13.19 9.52 8.69
CA VAL A 81 13.78 10.85 8.59
C VAL A 81 12.65 11.87 8.73
N LYS A 82 12.88 12.95 9.47
CA LYS A 82 11.93 14.05 9.54
C LYS A 82 11.79 14.67 8.16
N MET A 83 10.55 14.90 7.71
CA MET A 83 10.29 15.46 6.38
C MET A 83 11.00 16.79 6.15
N SER A 84 11.08 17.63 7.19
CA SER A 84 11.83 18.90 7.15
C SER A 84 13.29 18.70 6.78
N ASP A 85 13.94 17.72 7.39
CA ASP A 85 15.37 17.47 7.24
C ASP A 85 15.65 16.87 5.86
N PHE A 86 14.74 16.00 5.39
CA PHE A 86 14.78 15.48 4.02
C PHE A 86 14.65 16.62 2.99
N LEU A 87 13.64 17.49 3.14
CA LEU A 87 13.41 18.59 2.20
C LEU A 87 14.58 19.58 2.16
N ARG A 88 15.16 19.94 3.31
CA ARG A 88 16.33 20.85 3.40
C ARG A 88 17.55 20.37 2.65
N HIS A 89 17.70 19.05 2.45
CA HIS A 89 18.80 18.52 1.67
C HIS A 89 18.66 18.81 0.17
N TYR A 90 17.42 18.90 -0.33
CA TYR A 90 17.14 19.06 -1.76
C TYR A 90 16.64 20.46 -2.16
N LEU A 91 16.10 21.20 -1.20
CA LEU A 91 15.54 22.52 -1.42
C LEU A 91 16.22 23.54 -0.49
N PRO A 92 16.70 24.68 -1.02
CA PRO A 92 17.24 25.73 -0.19
C PRO A 92 16.13 26.37 0.66
N ASP A 93 16.35 26.46 1.97
CA ASP A 93 15.46 27.19 2.87
C ASP A 93 15.53 28.69 2.52
N LYS A 94 14.44 29.22 1.95
CA LYS A 94 14.23 30.65 1.72
C LYS A 94 12.92 31.08 2.36
N PRO A 95 12.93 31.43 3.66
CA PRO A 95 11.78 32.07 4.27
C PRO A 95 11.50 33.40 3.56
N GLY A 96 10.24 33.62 3.21
CA GLY A 96 9.76 34.83 2.54
C GLY A 96 9.65 36.03 3.45
#